data_AF-A0A0Q5D2B0-F1
#
_entry.id   AF-A0A0Q5D2B0-F1
#
_cell.length_a   1.000
_cell.length_b   1.000
_cell.length_c   1.000
_cell.angle_alpha   90.00
_cell.angle_beta   90.00
_cell.angle_gamma   90.00
#
_symmetry.space_group_name_H-M   'P 1'
#
loop_
_entity.id
_entity.type
_entity.pdbx_description
1 polymer ?
#
loop_
_entity_poly.entity_id
_entity_poly.type
_entity_poly.pdbx_seq_one_letter_code
_entity_poly.pdbx_strand_id
1 'polypeptide(L)'
;MTKSDTSAGFRAWWDLLSDETKAGIDRRVAWMAFVAGSRHRMYPPKNTYRFRAGRWIVTVTADTVEDARVKAVEKLDQRAEKLGATPPPSGWPLTKIAGSA
;
A
#
# COMPACT_ATOMS: atom_id res chain seq x y z
N MET A 1 5.53 -7.72 11.40
CA MET A 1 6.67 -8.64 11.34
C MET A 1 7.79 -8.02 12.17
N THR A 2 8.12 -8.61 13.32
CA THR A 2 9.26 -8.15 14.13
C THR A 2 10.56 -8.47 13.38
N LYS A 3 11.68 -7.82 13.73
CA LYS A 3 12.98 -8.06 13.06
C LYS A 3 13.37 -9.56 13.04
N SER A 4 12.91 -10.34 14.02
CA SER A 4 13.14 -11.79 14.13
C SER A 4 12.50 -12.61 13.01
N ASP A 5 11.32 -12.21 12.52
CA ASP A 5 10.59 -12.96 11.51
C ASP A 5 11.22 -12.80 10.12
N THR A 6 11.81 -11.64 9.83
CA THR A 6 12.47 -11.37 8.53
C THR A 6 13.79 -12.14 8.39
N SER A 7 14.54 -12.26 9.49
CA SER A 7 15.79 -13.04 9.51
C SER A 7 15.55 -14.55 9.43
N ALA A 8 14.48 -15.06 10.07
CA ALA A 8 14.07 -16.45 9.90
C ALA A 8 13.66 -16.75 8.45
N GLY A 9 12.85 -15.87 7.84
CA GLY A 9 12.44 -16.00 6.44
C GLY A 9 13.62 -16.00 5.46
N PHE A 10 14.61 -15.13 5.68
CA PHE A 10 15.82 -15.13 4.86
C PHE A 10 16.63 -16.41 4.98
N ARG A 11 16.80 -16.96 6.19
CA ARG A 11 17.54 -18.21 6.38
C ARG A 11 16.86 -19.35 5.63
N ALA A 12 15.56 -19.50 5.80
CA ALA A 12 14.78 -20.50 5.07
C ALA A 12 14.91 -20.34 3.54
N TRP A 13 14.82 -19.11 3.03
CA TRP A 13 15.02 -18.83 1.60
C TRP A 13 16.45 -19.10 1.12
N TRP A 14 17.45 -18.69 1.90
CA TRP A 14 18.86 -18.88 1.59
C TRP A 14 19.24 -20.37 1.55
N ASP A 15 18.68 -21.17 2.45
CA ASP A 15 18.94 -22.61 2.53
C ASP A 15 18.37 -23.39 1.34
N LEU A 16 17.38 -22.84 0.62
CA LEU A 16 16.86 -23.41 -0.64
C LEU A 16 17.83 -23.27 -1.82
N LEU A 17 18.82 -22.37 -1.73
CA LEU A 17 19.80 -22.18 -2.79
C LEU A 17 20.86 -23.30 -2.74
N SER A 18 21.30 -23.77 -3.91
CA SER A 18 22.43 -24.70 -3.99
C SER A 18 23.72 -24.04 -3.51
N ASP A 19 24.68 -24.85 -3.04
CA ASP A 19 25.95 -24.31 -2.56
C ASP A 19 26.76 -23.62 -3.66
N GLU A 20 26.63 -24.09 -4.90
CA GLU A 20 27.18 -23.41 -6.09
C GLU A 20 26.58 -22.01 -6.27
N THR A 21 25.26 -21.86 -6.11
CA THR A 21 24.58 -20.57 -6.18
C THR A 21 25.00 -19.66 -5.02
N LYS A 22 25.15 -20.21 -3.81
CA LYS A 22 25.61 -19.45 -2.64
C LYS A 22 27.05 -18.97 -2.79
N ALA A 23 27.93 -19.75 -3.44
CA ALA A 23 29.32 -19.37 -3.66
C ALA A 23 29.47 -18.17 -4.61
N GLY A 24 28.55 -18.01 -5.56
CA GLY A 24 28.54 -16.90 -6.52
C GLY A 24 27.87 -15.61 -6.04
N ILE A 25 27.23 -15.61 -4.86
CA ILE A 25 26.41 -14.50 -4.39
C ILE A 25 26.90 -13.99 -3.04
N ASP A 26 27.22 -12.70 -2.96
CA ASP A 26 27.50 -12.05 -1.68
C ASP A 26 26.26 -12.09 -0.76
N ARG A 27 26.44 -12.66 0.43
CA ARG A 27 25.33 -12.90 1.37
C ARG A 27 24.66 -11.60 1.83
N ARG A 28 25.39 -10.49 1.93
CA ARG A 28 24.84 -9.18 2.31
C ARG A 28 24.01 -8.60 1.17
N VAL A 29 24.45 -8.75 -0.09
CA VAL A 29 23.67 -8.39 -1.27
C VAL A 29 22.39 -9.20 -1.35
N ALA A 30 22.46 -10.52 -1.14
CA ALA A 30 21.29 -11.39 -1.08
C ALA A 30 20.30 -10.98 0.01
N TRP A 31 20.80 -10.63 1.20
CA TRP A 31 19.98 -10.10 2.29
C TRP A 31 19.24 -8.82 1.89
N MET A 32 19.95 -7.86 1.27
CA MET A 32 19.33 -6.61 0.82
C MET A 32 18.25 -6.87 -0.24
N ALA A 33 18.51 -7.75 -1.21
CA ALA A 33 17.55 -8.13 -2.23
C ALA A 33 16.32 -8.83 -1.63
N PHE A 34 16.53 -9.77 -0.69
CA PHE A 34 15.45 -10.45 0.02
C PHE A 34 14.58 -9.48 0.83
N VAL A 35 15.21 -8.55 1.56
CA VAL A 35 14.49 -7.53 2.34
C VAL A 35 13.72 -6.59 1.41
N ALA A 36 14.29 -6.18 0.29
CA ALA A 36 13.62 -5.34 -0.70
C ALA A 36 12.40 -6.05 -1.30
N GLY A 37 12.55 -7.30 -1.74
CA GLY A 37 11.44 -8.10 -2.27
C GLY A 37 10.35 -8.39 -1.22
N SER A 38 10.75 -8.69 0.02
CA SER A 38 9.81 -8.90 1.13
C SER A 38 9.02 -7.63 1.45
N ARG A 39 9.69 -6.47 1.46
CA ARG A 39 9.01 -5.17 1.66
C ARG A 39 8.07 -4.84 0.51
N HIS A 40 8.46 -5.12 -0.73
CA HIS A 40 7.59 -4.92 -1.89
C HIS A 40 6.30 -5.76 -1.81
N ARG A 41 6.40 -7.00 -1.32
CA ARG A 41 5.24 -7.86 -1.08
C ARG A 41 4.35 -7.35 0.07
N MET A 42 4.94 -6.87 1.16
CA MET A 42 4.19 -6.39 2.33
C MET A 42 3.57 -5.00 2.14
N TYR A 43 4.28 -4.15 1.43
CA TYR A 43 3.92 -2.78 1.14
C TYR A 43 4.02 -2.57 -0.38
N PRO A 44 3.10 -3.17 -1.15
CA PRO A 44 3.07 -2.90 -2.58
C PRO A 44 2.95 -1.38 -2.78
N PRO A 45 3.66 -0.82 -3.77
CA PRO A 45 3.56 0.60 -4.08
C PRO A 45 2.09 0.92 -4.38
N LYS A 46 1.42 1.60 -3.45
CA LYS A 46 0.00 1.94 -3.60
C LYS A 46 -0.10 3.13 -4.54
N ASN A 47 -1.00 3.02 -5.51
CA ASN A 47 -1.34 4.14 -6.37
C ASN A 47 -2.06 5.21 -5.53
N THR A 48 -1.69 6.46 -5.76
CA THR A 48 -2.36 7.60 -5.13
C THR A 48 -3.51 8.06 -6.02
N TYR A 49 -4.71 8.08 -5.47
CA TYR A 49 -5.92 8.51 -6.15
C TYR A 49 -6.51 9.73 -5.46
N ARG A 50 -7.03 10.65 -6.27
CA ARG A 50 -7.72 11.85 -5.81
C ARG A 50 -9.16 11.80 -6.29
N PHE A 51 -10.09 12.02 -5.37
CA PHE A 51 -11.52 12.11 -5.67
C PHE A 51 -12.08 13.43 -5.17
N ARG A 52 -13.04 13.96 -5.93
CA ARG A 52 -13.84 15.12 -5.56
C ARG A 52 -15.27 14.68 -5.29
N ALA A 53 -15.82 15.15 -4.18
CA ALA A 53 -17.24 15.03 -3.81
C ALA A 53 -17.77 16.42 -3.44
N GLY A 54 -18.48 17.07 -4.37
CA GLY A 54 -18.92 18.46 -4.22
C GLY A 54 -17.73 19.42 -3.99
N ARG A 55 -17.67 20.00 -2.78
CA ARG A 55 -16.58 20.90 -2.35
C ARG A 55 -15.38 20.19 -1.73
N TRP A 56 -15.48 18.89 -1.42
CA TRP A 56 -14.41 18.15 -0.77
C TRP A 56 -13.54 17.43 -1.78
N ILE A 57 -12.22 17.48 -1.55
CA ILE A 57 -11.23 16.70 -2.26
C ILE A 57 -10.56 15.77 -1.24
N VAL A 58 -10.49 14.49 -1.56
CA VAL A 58 -9.85 13.46 -0.75
C VAL A 58 -8.77 12.73 -1.55
N THR A 59 -7.63 12.52 -0.92
CA THR A 59 -6.51 11.75 -1.46
C THR A 59 -6.39 10.45 -0.66
N VAL A 60 -6.34 9.34 -1.39
CA VAL A 60 -6.27 7.97 -0.83
C VAL A 60 -5.26 7.15 -1.60
N THR A 61 -4.62 6.21 -0.90
CA THR A 61 -3.67 5.27 -1.50
C THR A 61 -4.32 3.88 -1.55
N ALA A 62 -4.36 3.27 -2.72
CA ALA A 62 -4.99 1.97 -2.94
C ALA A 62 -4.33 1.22 -4.11
N ASP A 63 -4.61 -0.07 -4.22
CA ASP A 63 -4.06 -0.89 -5.30
C ASP A 63 -4.87 -0.65 -6.59
N THR A 64 -6.21 -0.67 -6.51
CA THR A 64 -7.12 -0.41 -7.63
C THR A 64 -7.95 0.87 -7.44
N VAL A 65 -8.58 1.35 -8.52
CA VAL A 65 -9.46 2.54 -8.48
C VAL A 65 -10.71 2.26 -7.65
N GLU A 66 -11.22 1.04 -7.71
CA GLU A 66 -12.39 0.55 -6.98
C GLU A 66 -12.11 0.57 -5.48
N ASP A 67 -10.96 0.02 -5.07
CA ASP A 67 -10.51 0.01 -3.68
C ASP A 67 -10.27 1.45 -3.16
N ALA A 68 -9.81 2.33 -4.05
CA ALA A 68 -9.65 3.74 -3.77
C ALA A 68 -10.99 4.47 -3.58
N ARG A 69 -12.04 4.10 -4.33
CA ARG A 69 -13.39 4.68 -4.16
C ARG A 69 -13.96 4.33 -2.79
N VAL A 70 -13.82 3.09 -2.34
CA VAL A 70 -14.28 2.66 -1.00
C VAL A 70 -13.59 3.48 0.09
N LYS A 71 -12.26 3.55 0.05
CA LYS A 71 -11.47 4.35 1.02
C LYS A 71 -11.79 5.84 0.95
N ALA A 72 -12.15 6.36 -0.22
CA ALA A 72 -12.54 7.75 -0.39
C ALA A 72 -13.89 8.04 0.29
N VAL A 73 -14.87 7.14 0.18
CA VAL A 73 -16.16 7.22 0.89
C VAL A 73 -15.92 7.24 2.40
N GLU A 74 -15.17 6.26 2.92
CA GLU A 74 -14.86 6.18 4.37
C GLU A 74 -14.22 7.47 4.91
N LYS A 75 -13.28 8.06 4.16
CA LYS A 75 -12.67 9.34 4.54
C LYS A 75 -13.65 10.51 4.50
N LEU A 76 -14.59 10.52 3.56
CA LEU A 76 -15.61 11.56 3.48
C LEU A 76 -16.59 11.43 4.65
N ASP A 77 -16.97 10.21 5.03
CA ASP A 77 -17.82 9.95 6.20
C ASP A 77 -17.15 10.39 7.50
N GLN A 78 -15.89 9.99 7.73
CA GLN A 78 -15.10 10.46 8.88
C GLN A 78 -15.00 11.98 8.94
N ARG A 79 -14.86 12.62 7.77
CA ARG A 79 -14.79 14.09 7.68
C ARG A 79 -16.14 14.74 7.96
N ALA A 80 -17.24 14.13 7.49
CA ALA A 80 -18.58 14.60 7.74
C ALA A 80 -18.94 14.53 9.22
N GLU A 81 -18.68 13.38 9.85
CA GLU A 81 -18.85 13.17 11.29
C GLU A 81 -18.06 14.21 12.10
N LYS A 82 -16.77 14.40 11.79
CA LYS A 82 -15.92 15.39 12.47
C LYS A 82 -16.42 16.83 12.34
N LEU A 83 -17.07 17.16 11.23
CA LEU A 83 -17.59 18.51 10.96
C LEU A 83 -19.07 18.67 11.34
N GLY A 84 -19.70 17.64 11.92
CA GLY A 84 -21.14 17.63 12.20
C GLY A 84 -22.01 17.76 10.93
N ALA A 85 -21.46 17.39 9.77
CA ALA A 85 -22.17 17.40 8.50
C ALA A 85 -22.83 16.05 8.26
N THR A 86 -24.02 16.05 7.65
CA THR A 86 -24.71 14.81 7.27
C THR A 86 -24.20 14.32 5.91
N PRO A 87 -23.86 13.03 5.76
CA PRO A 87 -23.59 12.44 4.46
C PRO A 87 -24.82 12.55 3.53
N PRO A 88 -24.62 12.63 2.20
CA PRO A 88 -25.74 12.67 1.26
C PRO A 88 -26.56 11.36 1.32
N PRO A 89 -27.90 11.40 1.22
CA PRO A 89 -28.75 10.20 1.25
C PRO A 89 -28.44 9.20 0.12
N SER A 90 -27.98 9.70 -1.03
CA SER A 90 -27.58 8.90 -2.20
C SER A 90 -26.12 8.43 -2.16
N GLY A 91 -25.40 8.67 -1.06
CA GLY A 91 -23.95 8.49 -0.98
C GLY A 91 -23.14 9.59 -1.65
N TRP A 92 -21.82 9.55 -1.47
CA TRP A 92 -20.90 10.57 -2.00
C TRP A 92 -20.71 10.42 -3.53
N PRO A 93 -21.05 11.44 -4.34
CA PRO A 93 -20.77 11.41 -5.77
C PRO A 93 -19.27 11.63 -5.99
N LEU A 94 -18.53 10.54 -6.20
CA LEU A 94 -17.08 10.57 -6.40
C LEU A 94 -16.72 10.80 -7.86
N THR A 95 -16.11 11.95 -8.16
CA THR A 95 -15.45 12.20 -9.44
C THR A 95 -13.95 12.05 -9.26
N LYS A 96 -13.33 11.13 -10.01
CA LYS A 96 -11.87 11.00 -10.03
C LYS A 96 -11.30 12.27 -10.67
N ILE A 97 -10.35 12.92 -10.00
CA ILE A 97 -9.64 14.08 -10.55
C ILE A 97 -8.22 13.67 -10.93
N ALA A 98 -7.76 14.09 -12.10
CA ALA A 98 -6.35 14.01 -12.43
C ALA A 98 -5.58 14.98 -11.54
N GLY A 99 -4.58 14.49 -10.82
CA GLY A 99 -3.60 15.32 -10.13
C GLY A 99 -2.24 15.04 -10.73
N SER A 100 -1.53 16.11 -11.13
CA SER A 100 -0.12 16.06 -11.53
C SER A 100 0.70 15.34 -10.46
N ALA A 101 1.66 14.54 -10.93
CA ALA A 101 2.65 13.83 -10.15
C ALA A 101 3.30 14.69 -9.05
#